data_AF-A0A923V6R5-F1
#
_entry.id   AF-A0A923V6R5-F1
#
_cell.length_a   1.000
_cell.length_b   1.000
_cell.length_c   1.000
_cell.angle_alpha   90.00
_cell.angle_beta   90.00
_cell.angle_gamma   90.00
#
_symmetry.space_group_name_H-M   'P 1'
#
loop_
_entity.id
_entity.type
_entity.pdbx_description
1 polymer ?
#
loop_
_entity_poly.entity_id
_entity_poly.type
_entity_poly.pdbx_seq_one_letter_code
_entity_poly.pdbx_strand_id
1 'polypeptide(L)'
;IVGTEGIIELGYGAMKVKSFKRPKAPEFGGYDSVSTFSQAQQEESAKAYKALFSDEDKKWNYAKEITFKVPEGYDERLDHFINFFESIRTGKKVAEDATFGLRAAAPALACNLSAALKKPILWDAEKMKIV
;
A
#
# COMPACT_ATOMS: atom_id res chain seq x y z
N ILE A 1 -0.47 -3.66 2.46
CA ILE A 1 -0.87 -2.25 2.20
C ILE A 1 0.34 -1.38 2.45
N VAL A 2 0.74 -0.56 1.47
CA VAL A 2 1.90 0.33 1.58
C VAL A 2 1.39 1.77 1.56
N GLY A 3 1.76 2.54 2.59
CA GLY A 3 1.45 3.96 2.71
C GLY A 3 2.69 4.84 2.66
N THR A 4 2.48 6.14 2.85
CA THR A 4 3.56 7.14 2.95
C THR A 4 4.34 7.01 4.25
N GLU A 5 3.70 6.52 5.32
CA GLU A 5 4.23 6.49 6.68
C GLU A 5 4.45 5.06 7.22
N GLY A 6 4.20 4.03 6.42
CA GLY A 6 4.33 2.67 6.88
C GLY A 6 3.75 1.62 5.95
N ILE A 7 3.86 0.37 6.39
CA ILE A 7 3.35 -0.82 5.72
C ILE A 7 2.53 -1.61 6.73
N ILE A 8 1.33 -2.03 6.31
CA ILE A 8 0.54 -3.05 6.99
C ILE A 8 0.65 -4.33 6.16
N GLU A 9 1.20 -5.38 6.74
CA GLU A 9 1.27 -6.71 6.14
C GLU A 9 0.20 -7.59 6.81
N LEU A 10 -0.68 -8.15 5.98
CA LEU A 10 -1.64 -9.16 6.41
C LEU A 10 -1.13 -10.51 5.89
N GLY A 11 -0.87 -11.45 6.80
CA GLY A 11 -0.45 -12.81 6.47
C GLY A 11 -1.23 -13.84 7.28
N TYR A 12 -1.03 -15.13 6.97
CA TYR A 12 -1.71 -16.23 7.65
C TYR A 12 -1.42 -16.22 9.16
N GLY A 13 -2.42 -15.81 9.94
CA GLY A 13 -2.37 -15.76 11.40
C GLY A 13 -1.66 -14.55 12.03
N ALA A 14 -1.23 -13.56 11.25
CA ALA A 14 -0.68 -12.33 11.82
C ALA A 14 -0.87 -11.10 10.95
N MET A 15 -1.10 -9.97 11.60
CA MET A 15 -0.98 -8.64 11.02
C MET A 15 0.25 -7.94 11.57
N LYS A 16 1.09 -7.40 10.69
CA LYS A 16 2.27 -6.62 11.06
C LYS A 16 2.11 -5.17 10.63
N VAL A 17 2.44 -4.25 11.52
CA VAL A 17 2.47 -2.82 11.25
C VAL A 17 3.92 -2.34 11.38
N LYS A 18 4.47 -1.88 10.26
CA LYS A 18 5.82 -1.32 10.15
C LYS A 18 5.69 0.16 9.82
N SER A 19 5.88 1.04 10.80
CA SER A 19 5.87 2.48 10.52
C SER A 19 7.29 2.97 10.22
N PHE A 20 7.40 3.91 9.28
CA PHE A 20 8.66 4.57 8.97
C PHE A 20 8.42 6.04 8.66
N LYS A 21 9.44 6.86 8.95
CA LYS A 21 9.54 8.21 8.43
C LYS A 21 10.59 8.21 7.32
N ARG A 22 10.14 8.56 6.12
CA ARG A 22 11.02 8.66 4.94
C ARG A 22 12.09 9.73 5.18
N PRO A 23 13.28 9.58 4.58
CA PRO A 23 14.25 10.66 4.48
C PRO A 23 13.60 11.93 3.93
N LYS A 24 14.01 13.09 4.44
CA LYS A 24 13.63 14.38 3.82
C LYS A 24 14.43 14.63 2.55
N ALA A 25 15.68 14.17 2.55
CA ALA A 25 16.55 14.26 1.39
C ALA A 25 16.11 13.23 0.35
N PRO A 26 15.90 13.63 -0.92
CA PRO A 26 15.70 12.67 -1.99
C PRO A 26 16.98 11.85 -2.20
N GLU A 27 16.85 10.67 -2.78
CA GLU A 27 18.01 9.89 -3.22
C GLU A 27 18.80 10.69 -4.28
N PHE A 28 20.13 10.57 -4.27
CA PHE A 28 21.02 11.30 -5.19
C PHE A 28 22.05 10.34 -5.79
N GLY A 29 22.15 10.32 -7.13
CA GLY A 29 23.11 9.51 -7.89
C GLY A 29 22.74 8.03 -8.06
N GLY A 30 21.48 7.66 -7.81
CA GLY A 30 20.93 6.32 -8.00
C GLY A 30 20.00 6.24 -9.21
N TYR A 31 18.69 6.23 -8.94
CA TYR A 31 17.63 6.22 -9.96
C TYR A 31 17.31 7.59 -10.58
N ASP A 32 18.09 8.63 -10.27
CA ASP A 32 17.92 9.95 -10.86
C ASP A 32 18.70 10.10 -12.19
N SER A 33 18.50 11.23 -12.87
CA SER A 33 19.18 11.52 -14.13
C SER A 33 20.55 12.17 -13.95
N VAL A 34 21.07 12.34 -12.73
CA VAL A 34 22.28 13.15 -12.48
C VAL A 34 23.47 12.57 -13.24
N SER A 35 23.57 11.25 -13.32
CA SER A 35 24.62 10.54 -14.06
C SER A 35 24.64 10.84 -15.58
N THR A 36 23.55 11.37 -16.14
CA THR A 36 23.45 11.71 -17.58
C THR A 36 23.96 13.11 -17.92
N PHE A 37 24.21 13.95 -16.90
CA PHE A 37 24.70 15.32 -17.10
C PHE A 37 26.23 15.38 -17.24
N SER A 38 26.75 16.53 -17.67
CA SER A 38 28.20 16.75 -17.73
C SER A 38 28.84 16.67 -16.35
N GLN A 39 30.14 16.34 -16.28
CA GLN A 39 30.87 16.24 -15.01
C GLN A 39 30.76 17.52 -14.17
N ALA A 40 30.87 18.70 -14.80
CA ALA A 40 30.73 19.98 -14.11
C ALA A 40 29.34 20.14 -13.46
N GLN A 41 28.27 19.73 -14.15
CA GLN A 41 26.90 19.78 -13.60
C GLN A 41 26.67 18.75 -12.49
N GLN A 42 27.31 17.57 -12.58
CA GLN A 42 27.26 16.58 -11.51
C GLN A 42 27.91 17.10 -10.22
N GLU A 43 29.07 17.74 -10.34
CA GLU A 43 29.79 18.35 -9.22
C GLU A 43 29.00 19.50 -8.58
N GLU A 44 28.41 20.37 -9.41
CA GLU A 44 27.54 21.46 -8.95
C GLU A 44 26.30 20.91 -8.23
N SER A 45 25.63 19.92 -8.82
CA SER A 45 24.45 19.27 -8.24
C SER A 45 24.79 18.60 -6.90
N ALA A 46 25.93 17.92 -6.80
CA ALA A 46 26.39 17.30 -5.57
C ALA A 46 26.70 18.34 -4.48
N LYS A 47 27.28 19.49 -4.86
CA LYS A 47 27.54 20.60 -3.93
C LYS A 47 26.23 21.22 -3.42
N ALA A 48 25.28 21.48 -4.32
CA ALA A 48 23.96 22.00 -3.96
C ALA A 48 23.20 21.02 -3.05
N TYR A 49 23.21 19.72 -3.38
CA TYR A 49 22.58 18.68 -2.58
C TYR A 49 23.14 18.62 -1.16
N LYS A 50 24.48 18.64 -1.00
CA LYS A 50 25.14 18.66 0.32
C LYS A 50 24.86 19.94 1.11
N ALA A 51 24.62 21.07 0.45
CA ALA A 51 24.26 22.32 1.11
C ALA A 51 22.80 22.32 1.61
N LEU A 52 21.91 21.60 0.95
CA LEU A 52 20.49 21.54 1.27
C LEU A 52 20.14 20.47 2.32
N PHE A 53 20.89 19.37 2.38
CA PHE A 53 20.53 18.22 3.19
C PHE A 53 21.65 17.78 4.12
N SER A 54 21.34 17.68 5.41
CA SER A 54 22.23 17.10 6.41
C SER A 54 22.29 15.57 6.28
N ASP A 55 23.25 14.93 6.95
CA ASP A 55 23.28 13.46 7.01
C ASP A 55 22.10 12.87 7.78
N GLU A 56 21.49 13.63 8.70
CA GLU A 56 20.28 13.21 9.40
C GLU A 56 19.05 13.20 8.47
N ASP A 57 18.99 14.14 7.52
CA ASP A 57 17.89 14.24 6.56
C ASP A 57 17.87 13.09 5.54
N LYS A 58 18.98 12.36 5.41
CA LYS A 58 19.14 11.19 4.53
C LYS A 58 18.72 9.88 5.19
N LYS A 59 18.55 9.84 6.52
CA LYS A 59 18.29 8.60 7.26
C LYS A 59 16.82 8.21 7.22
N TRP A 60 16.58 6.92 7.00
CA TRP A 60 15.30 6.30 7.29
C TRP A 60 15.14 6.13 8.80
N ASN A 61 14.01 6.58 9.33
CA ASN A 61 13.67 6.34 10.72
C ASN A 61 12.56 5.29 10.79
N TYR A 62 12.93 4.05 11.13
CA TYR A 62 11.97 2.97 11.33
C TYR A 62 11.45 3.01 12.77
N ALA A 63 10.13 2.99 12.91
CA ALA A 63 9.52 2.71 14.19
C ALA A 63 9.62 1.21 14.49
N LYS A 64 9.35 0.83 15.74
CA LYS A 64 9.27 -0.57 16.13
C LYS A 64 8.11 -1.25 15.39
N GLU A 65 8.39 -2.41 14.80
CA GLU A 65 7.35 -3.26 14.22
C GLU A 65 6.38 -3.74 15.32
N ILE A 66 5.09 -3.62 15.06
CA ILE A 66 4.03 -4.16 15.91
C ILE A 66 3.45 -5.38 15.21
N THR A 67 3.42 -6.52 15.91
CA THR A 67 2.82 -7.75 15.39
C THR A 67 1.59 -8.10 16.23
N PHE A 68 0.44 -8.23 15.57
CA PHE A 68 -0.78 -8.79 16.12
C PHE A 68 -0.90 -10.23 15.63
N LYS A 69 -0.92 -11.19 16.55
CA LYS A 69 -1.03 -12.62 16.23
C LYS A 69 -2.42 -13.12 16.61
N VAL A 70 -2.98 -13.99 15.77
CA VAL A 70 -4.16 -14.75 16.15
C VAL A 70 -3.80 -15.79 17.23
N PRO A 71 -4.77 -16.25 18.04
CA PRO A 71 -4.56 -17.34 18.97
C PRO A 71 -4.04 -18.61 18.30
N GLU A 72 -3.31 -19.44 19.04
CA GLU A 72 -2.89 -20.75 18.56
C GLU A 72 -4.12 -21.61 18.22
N GLY A 73 -4.07 -22.29 17.07
CA GLY A 73 -5.18 -23.13 16.58
C GLY A 73 -6.34 -22.36 15.95
N TYR A 74 -6.24 -21.03 15.79
CA TYR A 74 -7.26 -20.24 15.08
C TYR A 74 -7.40 -20.68 13.62
N ASP A 75 -8.62 -21.02 13.19
CA ASP A 75 -8.97 -21.34 11.81
C ASP A 75 -9.89 -20.26 11.24
N GLU A 76 -9.31 -19.36 10.46
CA GLU A 76 -10.05 -18.26 9.81
C GLU A 76 -11.19 -18.75 8.91
N ARG A 77 -11.04 -19.94 8.30
CA ARG A 77 -12.06 -20.50 7.40
C ARG A 77 -13.29 -20.91 8.20
N LEU A 78 -13.08 -21.54 9.36
CA LEU A 78 -14.16 -21.95 10.23
C LEU A 78 -14.97 -20.74 10.70
N ASP A 79 -14.29 -19.71 11.20
CA ASP A 79 -14.93 -18.47 11.67
C ASP A 79 -15.64 -17.71 10.55
N HIS A 80 -15.09 -17.72 9.33
CA HIS A 80 -15.76 -17.16 8.15
C HIS A 80 -17.10 -17.87 7.87
N PHE A 81 -17.12 -19.20 7.89
CA PHE A 81 -18.36 -19.97 7.68
C PHE A 81 -19.36 -19.82 8.81
N ILE A 82 -18.91 -19.77 10.07
CA ILE A 82 -19.77 -19.50 11.23
C ILE A 82 -20.47 -18.15 11.04
N ASN A 83 -19.71 -17.08 10.76
CA ASN A 83 -20.28 -15.74 10.53
C ASN A 83 -21.24 -15.72 9.34
N PHE A 84 -20.92 -16.42 8.25
CA PHE A 84 -21.79 -16.51 7.07
C PHE A 84 -23.14 -17.14 7.40
N PHE A 85 -23.13 -18.33 8.02
CA PHE A 85 -24.38 -19.03 8.37
C PHE A 85 -25.17 -18.34 9.48
N GLU A 86 -24.50 -17.71 10.43
CA GLU A 86 -25.14 -16.89 11.45
C GLU A 86 -25.88 -15.70 10.81
N SER A 87 -25.24 -15.01 9.87
CA SER A 87 -25.84 -13.88 9.14
C SER A 87 -27.09 -14.30 8.36
N ILE A 88 -27.07 -15.48 7.73
CA ILE A 88 -28.25 -16.06 7.07
C ILE A 88 -29.38 -16.33 8.06
N ARG A 89 -29.05 -16.91 9.22
CA ARG A 89 -30.06 -17.37 10.19
C ARG A 89 -30.71 -16.24 10.97
N THR A 90 -29.93 -15.22 11.33
CA THR A 90 -30.35 -14.18 12.28
C THR A 90 -30.56 -12.82 11.63
N GLY A 91 -30.13 -12.66 10.37
CA GLY A 91 -30.04 -11.34 9.74
C GLY A 91 -28.91 -10.48 10.31
N LYS A 92 -27.94 -11.09 11.03
CA LYS A 92 -26.73 -10.38 11.49
C LYS A 92 -26.05 -9.71 10.29
N LYS A 93 -25.66 -8.45 10.49
CA LYS A 93 -24.98 -7.66 9.45
C LYS A 93 -23.64 -8.28 9.11
N VAL A 94 -23.41 -8.51 7.82
CA VAL A 94 -22.10 -8.94 7.29
C VAL A 94 -21.20 -7.71 7.16
N ALA A 95 -19.98 -7.79 7.69
CA ALA A 95 -19.01 -6.70 7.62
C ALA A 95 -18.53 -6.47 6.16
N GLU A 96 -18.20 -7.56 5.47
CA GLU A 96 -17.81 -7.59 4.06
C GLU A 96 -19.00 -8.05 3.21
N ASP A 97 -19.99 -7.17 3.06
CA ASP A 97 -21.21 -7.46 2.29
C ASP A 97 -20.99 -7.40 0.77
N ALA A 98 -22.08 -7.56 0.00
CA ALA A 98 -22.01 -7.51 -1.47
C ALA A 98 -21.47 -6.17 -2.01
N THR A 99 -21.71 -5.06 -1.30
CA THR A 99 -21.18 -3.74 -1.67
C THR A 99 -19.66 -3.73 -1.52
N PHE A 100 -19.16 -4.26 -0.41
CA PHE A 100 -17.72 -4.45 -0.20
C PHE A 100 -17.11 -5.32 -1.31
N GLY A 101 -17.73 -6.46 -1.59
CA GLY A 101 -17.28 -7.39 -2.63
C GLY A 101 -17.20 -6.76 -4.02
N LEU A 102 -18.22 -5.99 -4.42
CA LEU A 102 -18.22 -5.30 -5.71
C LEU A 102 -17.12 -4.23 -5.80
N ARG A 103 -16.91 -3.46 -4.72
CA ARG A 103 -15.85 -2.45 -4.66
C ARG A 103 -14.45 -3.05 -4.72
N ALA A 104 -14.25 -4.28 -4.24
CA ALA A 104 -12.99 -5.00 -4.36
C ALA A 104 -12.80 -5.63 -5.75
N ALA A 105 -13.84 -6.27 -6.29
CA ALA A 105 -13.74 -7.03 -7.54
C ALA A 105 -13.77 -6.16 -8.81
N ALA A 106 -14.58 -5.11 -8.84
CA ALA A 106 -14.76 -4.30 -10.06
C ALA A 106 -13.47 -3.60 -10.52
N PRO A 107 -12.64 -2.99 -9.64
CA PRO A 107 -11.35 -2.44 -10.05
C PRO A 107 -10.40 -3.48 -10.63
N ALA A 108 -10.39 -4.71 -10.10
CA ALA A 108 -9.57 -5.79 -10.64
C ALA A 108 -9.99 -6.16 -12.08
N LEU A 109 -11.30 -6.21 -12.35
CA LEU A 109 -11.83 -6.39 -13.70
C LEU A 109 -11.53 -5.18 -14.61
N ALA A 110 -11.62 -3.97 -14.07
CA ALA A 110 -11.29 -2.74 -14.79
C ALA A 110 -9.81 -2.70 -15.21
N CYS A 111 -8.89 -3.25 -14.42
CA CYS A 111 -7.48 -3.42 -14.81
C CYS A 111 -7.34 -4.31 -16.05
N ASN A 112 -8.03 -5.45 -16.08
CA ASN A 112 -8.03 -6.34 -17.25
C ASN A 112 -8.58 -5.62 -18.49
N LEU A 113 -9.68 -4.87 -18.32
CA LEU A 113 -10.29 -4.07 -19.38
C LEU A 113 -9.36 -2.94 -19.87
N SER A 114 -8.69 -2.26 -18.96
CA SER A 114 -7.71 -1.20 -19.25
C SER A 114 -6.56 -1.74 -20.10
N ALA A 115 -6.04 -2.92 -19.76
CA ALA A 115 -4.98 -3.57 -20.52
C ALA A 115 -5.45 -3.92 -21.95
N ALA A 116 -6.65 -4.49 -22.07
CA ALA A 116 -7.23 -4.87 -23.37
C ALA A 116 -7.48 -3.65 -24.28
N LEU A 117 -7.98 -2.55 -23.70
CA LEU A 117 -8.34 -1.33 -24.45
C LEU A 117 -7.19 -0.33 -24.58
N LYS A 118 -6.05 -0.57 -23.93
CA LYS A 118 -4.88 0.33 -23.89
C LYS A 118 -5.25 1.76 -23.48
N LYS A 119 -6.22 1.90 -22.57
CA LYS A 119 -6.64 3.20 -22.03
C LYS A 119 -7.03 3.06 -20.56
N PRO A 120 -6.89 4.13 -19.76
CA PRO A 120 -7.38 4.13 -18.38
C PRO A 120 -8.88 3.86 -18.33
N ILE A 121 -9.29 3.03 -17.38
CA ILE A 121 -10.70 2.83 -17.00
C ILE A 121 -10.88 3.51 -15.64
N LEU A 122 -11.71 4.54 -15.60
CA LEU A 122 -11.99 5.26 -14.36
C LEU A 122 -13.14 4.56 -13.62
N TRP A 123 -13.02 4.45 -12.30
CA TRP A 123 -13.98 3.76 -11.45
C TRP A 123 -14.44 4.70 -10.33
N ASP A 124 -15.74 4.94 -10.26
CA ASP A 124 -16.39 5.61 -9.15
C ASP A 124 -16.80 4.55 -8.12
N ALA A 125 -16.03 4.45 -7.03
CA ALA A 125 -16.25 3.43 -5.99
C ALA A 125 -17.51 3.68 -5.15
N GLU A 126 -17.96 4.94 -5.03
CA GLU A 126 -19.17 5.26 -4.28
C GLU A 126 -20.41 4.85 -5.06
N LYS A 127 -20.47 5.25 -6.34
CA LYS A 127 -21.57 4.92 -7.26
C LYS A 127 -21.45 3.52 -7.87
N MET A 128 -20.32 2.85 -7.65
CA MET A 128 -19.99 1.51 -8.16
C MET A 128 -20.15 1.40 -9.68
N LYS A 129 -19.56 2.34 -10.42
CA LYS A 129 -19.65 2.39 -11.89
C LYS A 129 -18.35 2.83 -12.55
N ILE A 130 -18.17 2.43 -13.80
CA ILE A 130 -17.14 3.00 -14.68
C ILE A 130 -17.55 4.42 -15.10
N VAL A 131 -16.58 5.31 -15.25
CA VAL A 131 -16.74 6.71 -15.68
C VAL A 131 -15.87 7.05 -16.88
#